data_AF-A0A8E6EVX7-F1
#
_entry.id   AF-A0A8E6EVX7-F1
#
_cell.length_a   1.000
_cell.length_b   1.000
_cell.length_c   1.000
_cell.angle_alpha   90.00
_cell.angle_beta   90.00
_cell.angle_gamma   90.00
#
_symmetry.space_group_name_H-M   'P 1'
#
loop_
_entity.id
_entity.type
_entity.pdbx_description
1 polymer ?
#
loop_
_entity_poly.entity_id
_entity_poly.type
_entity_poly.pdbx_seq_one_letter_code
_entity_poly.pdbx_strand_id
1 'polypeptide(L)'
;MYSLLLISLFSFAQQDVQISKTEKYYFAVMSWESQPYDPLKTHTFATVIHMKDGKAEQTTLSWFPATEVVRPVQILPEKGTNLSLEKSLEFATQNKLRVSLWGPFEVSEKFYDSFKLHVGKFDRGEVAYRPCSGISVNKDSVFDCAHAVENFYRKDQSFIGPMGFGDEVSARIATELSGEYLDGKKPHPEVLEKLGLDKYPFTKKDLILPTAVGEDIKKPRP
;
A
#
# COMPACT_ATOMS: atom_id res chain seq x y z
N MET A 1 -72.25 -18.08 31.78
CA MET A 1 -71.13 -18.68 31.02
C MET A 1 -70.42 -17.55 30.29
N TYR A 2 -69.35 -16.98 30.87
CA TYR A 2 -68.53 -15.96 30.22
C TYR A 2 -67.19 -16.59 29.86
N SER A 3 -66.92 -16.68 28.56
CA SER A 3 -65.70 -17.24 27.99
C SER A 3 -64.64 -16.13 27.95
N LEU A 4 -63.64 -16.21 28.84
CA LEU A 4 -62.50 -15.30 28.89
C LEU A 4 -61.47 -15.72 27.83
N LEU A 5 -61.36 -14.91 26.77
CA LEU A 5 -60.38 -15.09 25.71
C LEU A 5 -59.08 -14.35 26.11
N LEU A 6 -58.07 -15.11 26.54
CA LEU A 6 -56.73 -14.62 26.84
C LEU A 6 -55.97 -14.39 25.52
N ILE A 7 -55.83 -13.13 25.13
CA ILE A 7 -54.98 -12.72 24.01
C ILE A 7 -53.55 -12.57 24.54
N SER A 8 -52.71 -13.58 24.30
CA SER A 8 -51.26 -13.48 24.51
C SER A 8 -50.68 -12.53 23.46
N LEU A 9 -50.43 -11.29 23.87
CA LEU A 9 -49.59 -10.35 23.13
C LEU A 9 -48.13 -10.83 23.19
N PHE A 10 -47.72 -11.57 22.17
CA PHE A 10 -46.30 -11.80 21.89
C PHE A 10 -45.69 -10.47 21.44
N SER A 11 -45.10 -9.73 22.37
CA SER A 11 -44.18 -8.63 22.06
C SER A 11 -42.96 -9.23 21.36
N PHE A 12 -42.97 -9.23 20.03
CA PHE A 12 -41.75 -9.33 19.24
C PHE A 12 -40.92 -8.08 19.54
N ALA A 13 -39.96 -8.20 20.45
CA ALA A 13 -38.88 -7.24 20.56
C ALA A 13 -38.10 -7.30 19.23
N GLN A 14 -38.39 -6.35 18.32
CA GLN A 14 -37.48 -6.02 17.24
C GLN A 14 -36.17 -5.57 17.90
N GLN A 15 -35.21 -6.48 18.01
CA GLN A 15 -33.82 -6.09 18.13
C GLN A 15 -33.46 -5.43 16.81
N ASP A 16 -33.51 -4.10 16.78
CA ASP A 16 -32.82 -3.32 15.78
C ASP A 16 -31.34 -3.67 15.90
N VAL A 17 -30.90 -4.63 15.10
CA VAL A 17 -29.48 -4.87 14.87
C VAL A 17 -28.99 -3.60 14.18
N GLN A 18 -28.48 -2.66 14.96
CA GLN A 18 -27.61 -1.61 14.46
C GLN A 18 -26.35 -2.30 13.93
N ILE A 19 -26.43 -2.79 12.69
CA ILE A 19 -25.25 -3.04 11.88
C ILE A 19 -24.69 -1.64 11.64
N SER A 20 -23.81 -1.17 12.54
CA SER A 20 -22.96 -0.06 12.19
C SER A 20 -22.13 -0.57 11.02
N LYS A 21 -22.51 -0.13 9.82
CA LYS A 21 -21.83 -0.46 8.58
C LYS A 21 -20.51 0.30 8.59
N THR A 22 -19.58 -0.17 9.42
CA THR A 22 -18.32 0.52 9.68
C THR A 22 -17.39 0.17 8.54
N GLU A 23 -17.45 0.99 7.49
CA GLU A 23 -16.49 0.98 6.42
C GLU A 23 -15.17 1.56 6.94
N LYS A 24 -14.08 0.85 6.68
CA LYS A 24 -12.73 1.27 7.07
C LYS A 24 -11.78 1.11 5.92
N TYR A 25 -10.82 2.03 5.82
CA TYR A 25 -9.83 2.04 4.77
C TYR A 25 -8.45 1.89 5.39
N TYR A 26 -7.60 1.09 4.76
CA TYR A 26 -6.25 0.84 5.23
C TYR A 26 -5.25 1.02 4.10
N PHE A 27 -4.00 1.28 4.47
CA PHE A 27 -2.88 1.38 3.57
C PHE A 27 -1.68 0.61 4.12
N ALA A 28 -1.03 -0.18 3.28
CA ALA A 28 0.21 -0.86 3.61
C ALA A 28 1.27 -0.60 2.55
N VAL A 29 2.48 -0.31 3.00
CA VAL A 29 3.68 -0.27 2.16
C VAL A 29 4.42 -1.58 2.35
N MET A 30 4.99 -2.11 1.29
CA MET A 30 5.75 -3.34 1.30
C MET A 30 7.00 -3.19 0.44
N SER A 31 7.97 -4.05 0.73
CA SER A 31 9.11 -4.27 -0.15
C SER A 31 9.48 -5.74 -0.13
N TRP A 32 10.15 -6.19 -1.18
CA TRP A 32 11.01 -7.36 -1.05
C TRP A 32 12.44 -7.04 -1.43
N GLU A 33 13.37 -7.78 -0.84
CA GLU A 33 14.78 -7.71 -1.17
C GLU A 33 15.47 -9.06 -0.92
N SER A 34 16.56 -9.32 -1.65
CA SER A 34 17.40 -10.50 -1.41
C SER A 34 18.23 -10.37 -0.14
N GLN A 35 18.71 -11.50 0.36
CA GLN A 35 19.69 -11.58 1.46
C GLN A 35 20.83 -12.51 1.04
N PRO A 36 22.07 -12.00 0.82
CA PRO A 36 22.52 -10.62 0.97
C PRO A 36 21.84 -9.64 0.00
N TYR A 37 21.89 -8.34 0.34
CA TYR A 37 21.28 -7.27 -0.45
C TYR A 37 21.82 -7.23 -1.88
N ASP A 38 20.90 -7.17 -2.85
CA ASP A 38 21.18 -6.99 -4.28
C ASP A 38 20.16 -5.97 -4.81
N PRO A 39 20.59 -4.79 -5.27
CA PRO A 39 19.67 -3.76 -5.79
C PRO A 39 18.84 -4.27 -6.98
N LEU A 40 19.31 -5.29 -7.72
CA LEU A 40 18.57 -5.90 -8.83
C LEU A 40 17.40 -6.77 -8.37
N LYS A 41 17.40 -7.18 -7.10
CA LYS A 41 16.40 -8.08 -6.52
C LYS A 41 15.62 -7.37 -5.43
N THR A 42 15.34 -6.09 -5.64
CA THR A 42 14.53 -5.27 -4.75
C THR A 42 13.28 -4.77 -5.45
N HIS A 43 12.24 -4.51 -4.67
CA HIS A 43 11.02 -3.90 -5.17
C HIS A 43 10.27 -3.23 -4.03
N THR A 44 9.60 -2.13 -4.32
CA THR A 44 8.74 -1.41 -3.40
C THR A 44 7.35 -1.29 -4.01
N PHE A 45 6.32 -1.56 -3.23
CA PHE A 45 4.94 -1.56 -3.68
C PHE A 45 4.02 -1.21 -2.52
N ALA A 46 2.78 -0.85 -2.82
CA ALA A 46 1.81 -0.48 -1.80
C ALA A 46 0.40 -0.93 -2.16
N THR A 47 -0.44 -1.12 -1.14
CA THR A 47 -1.84 -1.50 -1.31
C THR A 47 -2.73 -0.63 -0.43
N VAL A 48 -3.85 -0.19 -1.00
CA VAL A 48 -5.00 0.29 -0.22
C VAL A 48 -6.02 -0.83 -0.08
N ILE A 49 -6.73 -0.84 1.04
CA ILE A 49 -7.65 -1.92 1.44
C ILE A 49 -8.94 -1.27 1.94
N HIS A 50 -10.07 -1.77 1.48
CA HIS A 50 -11.41 -1.37 1.92
C HIS A 50 -12.06 -2.55 2.65
N MET A 51 -12.38 -2.32 3.92
CA MET A 51 -13.07 -3.26 4.78
C MET A 51 -14.54 -2.86 4.90
N LYS A 52 -15.44 -3.74 4.48
CA LYS A 52 -16.89 -3.52 4.53
C LYS A 52 -17.62 -4.82 4.85
N ASP A 53 -18.43 -4.81 5.90
CA ASP A 53 -19.24 -5.97 6.31
C ASP A 53 -18.41 -7.25 6.47
N GLY A 54 -17.18 -7.12 6.99
CA GLY A 54 -16.24 -8.23 7.17
C GLY A 54 -15.54 -8.72 5.90
N LYS A 55 -15.84 -8.13 4.73
CA LYS A 55 -15.15 -8.39 3.46
C LYS A 55 -14.03 -7.39 3.24
N ALA A 56 -12.94 -7.87 2.65
CA ALA A 56 -11.77 -7.08 2.31
C ALA A 56 -11.63 -7.00 0.78
N GLU A 57 -11.54 -5.79 0.25
CA GLU A 57 -11.18 -5.52 -1.14
C GLU A 57 -9.87 -4.73 -1.15
N GLN A 58 -9.01 -4.94 -2.14
CA GLN A 58 -7.74 -4.23 -2.22
C GLN A 58 -7.49 -3.64 -3.62
N THR A 59 -6.67 -2.61 -3.67
CA THR A 59 -6.06 -2.10 -4.89
C THR A 59 -4.57 -1.88 -4.65
N THR A 60 -3.74 -2.50 -5.49
CA THR A 60 -2.29 -2.53 -5.34
C THR A 60 -1.60 -1.76 -6.45
N LEU A 61 -0.57 -1.00 -6.06
CA LEU A 61 0.44 -0.44 -6.96
C LEU A 61 1.75 -1.20 -6.78
N SER A 62 2.03 -2.11 -7.70
CA SER A 62 3.26 -2.90 -7.77
C SER A 62 3.84 -2.79 -9.17
N TRP A 63 4.46 -1.63 -9.44
CA TRP A 63 4.89 -1.26 -10.79
C TRP A 63 6.22 -1.91 -11.18
N PHE A 64 6.18 -2.82 -12.17
CA PHE A 64 7.28 -3.72 -12.52
C PHE A 64 7.54 -3.70 -14.04
N PRO A 65 8.73 -4.07 -14.56
CA PRO A 65 8.90 -4.17 -16.00
C PRO A 65 8.02 -5.30 -16.54
N ALA A 66 7.38 -5.09 -17.69
CA ALA A 66 6.56 -6.13 -18.33
C ALA A 66 7.38 -7.35 -18.77
N THR A 67 8.70 -7.20 -18.89
CA THR A 67 9.65 -8.30 -19.15
C THR A 67 9.97 -9.13 -17.90
N GLU A 68 9.55 -8.69 -16.72
CA GLU A 68 9.89 -9.25 -15.41
C GLU A 68 11.40 -9.30 -15.11
N VAL A 69 12.20 -8.55 -15.88
CA VAL A 69 13.65 -8.46 -15.74
C VAL A 69 14.05 -7.01 -15.50
N VAL A 70 14.52 -6.70 -14.28
CA VAL A 70 15.01 -5.37 -13.93
C VAL A 70 16.38 -5.12 -14.59
N ARG A 71 16.49 -4.04 -15.35
CA ARG A 71 17.72 -3.62 -16.05
C ARG A 71 18.18 -2.24 -15.56
N PRO A 72 19.11 -2.13 -14.60
CA PRO A 72 19.49 -0.84 -14.01
C PRO A 72 20.07 0.13 -15.04
N VAL A 73 20.83 -0.40 -16.01
CA VAL A 73 21.49 0.39 -17.05
C VAL A 73 20.60 0.43 -18.29
N GLN A 74 19.39 0.94 -18.10
CA GLN A 74 18.41 1.08 -19.17
C GLN A 74 18.29 2.54 -19.59
N ILE A 75 18.66 2.82 -20.83
CA ILE A 75 18.65 4.18 -21.40
C ILE A 75 17.22 4.60 -21.71
N LEU A 76 16.44 3.73 -22.37
CA LEU A 76 15.08 4.02 -22.80
C LEU A 76 14.06 3.32 -21.87
N PRO A 77 13.01 4.02 -21.41
CA PRO A 77 11.92 3.38 -20.68
C PRO A 77 11.35 2.18 -21.46
N GLU A 78 10.91 1.16 -20.75
CA GLU A 78 10.16 0.03 -21.32
C GLU A 78 8.70 0.05 -20.88
N LYS A 79 7.92 -0.87 -21.46
CA LYS A 79 6.55 -1.12 -21.00
C LYS A 79 6.59 -1.65 -19.56
N GLY A 80 5.87 -0.98 -18.67
CA GLY A 80 5.62 -1.50 -17.32
C GLY A 80 4.35 -2.33 -17.25
N THR A 81 4.21 -3.04 -16.14
CA THR A 81 3.01 -3.77 -15.75
C THR A 81 2.78 -3.57 -14.26
N ASN A 82 1.52 -3.38 -13.87
CA ASN A 82 1.13 -3.39 -12.47
C ASN A 82 0.85 -4.84 -12.06
N LEU A 83 1.65 -5.39 -11.13
CA LEU A 83 1.42 -6.73 -10.62
C LEU A 83 0.30 -6.72 -9.58
N SER A 84 -0.50 -7.80 -9.51
CA SER A 84 -1.42 -7.98 -8.38
C SER A 84 -0.63 -8.18 -7.08
N LEU A 85 -1.28 -7.98 -5.93
CA LEU A 85 -0.67 -8.22 -4.62
C LEU A 85 -0.18 -9.65 -4.49
N GLU A 86 -1.00 -10.62 -4.89
CA GLU A 86 -0.71 -12.04 -4.81
C GLU A 86 0.47 -12.39 -5.71
N LYS A 87 0.48 -11.95 -6.97
CA LYS A 87 1.59 -12.20 -7.91
C LYS A 87 2.90 -11.61 -7.39
N SER A 88 2.83 -10.43 -6.77
CA SER A 88 3.97 -9.75 -6.15
C SER A 88 4.57 -10.58 -5.00
N LEU A 89 3.71 -11.09 -4.11
CA LEU A 89 4.14 -11.92 -2.96
C LEU A 89 4.59 -13.33 -3.36
N GLU A 90 3.95 -13.93 -4.37
CA GLU A 90 4.36 -15.20 -4.96
C GLU A 90 5.75 -15.09 -5.61
N PHE A 91 6.00 -14.00 -6.35
CA PHE A 91 7.31 -13.73 -6.93
C PHE A 91 8.40 -13.69 -5.85
N ALA A 92 8.17 -12.93 -4.77
CA ALA A 92 9.12 -12.86 -3.66
C ALA A 92 9.36 -14.23 -3.01
N THR A 93 8.28 -15.01 -2.78
CA THR A 93 8.35 -16.34 -2.17
C THR A 93 9.13 -17.32 -3.04
N GLN A 94 8.83 -17.39 -4.33
CA GLN A 94 9.50 -18.27 -5.29
C GLN A 94 10.99 -17.96 -5.42
N ASN A 95 11.35 -16.67 -5.34
CA ASN A 95 12.73 -16.21 -5.43
C ASN A 95 13.45 -16.13 -4.08
N LYS A 96 12.83 -16.61 -2.99
CA LYS A 96 13.39 -16.59 -1.61
C LYS A 96 13.82 -15.18 -1.16
N LEU A 97 13.04 -14.17 -1.54
CA LEU A 97 13.25 -12.77 -1.15
C LEU A 97 12.54 -12.51 0.18
N ARG A 98 13.16 -11.72 1.05
CA ARG A 98 12.53 -11.29 2.30
C ARG A 98 11.50 -10.23 1.96
N VAL A 99 10.26 -10.40 2.40
CA VAL A 99 9.22 -9.37 2.29
C VAL A 99 9.15 -8.59 3.60
N SER A 100 9.24 -7.26 3.52
CA SER A 100 9.03 -6.36 4.63
C SER A 100 7.68 -5.66 4.50
N LEU A 101 7.02 -5.41 5.63
CA LEU A 101 5.68 -4.83 5.68
C LEU A 101 5.61 -3.69 6.71
N TRP A 102 5.13 -2.54 6.24
CA TRP A 102 4.74 -1.39 7.06
C TRP A 102 3.22 -1.25 7.02
N GLY A 103 2.55 -1.46 8.16
CA GLY A 103 1.10 -1.38 8.27
C GLY A 103 0.43 -2.77 8.36
N PRO A 104 -0.84 -2.92 7.96
CA PRO A 104 -1.72 -1.89 7.41
C PRO A 104 -2.06 -0.78 8.41
N PHE A 105 -2.13 0.47 7.98
CA PHE A 105 -2.52 1.63 8.79
C PHE A 105 -3.89 2.14 8.35
N GLU A 106 -4.74 2.58 9.28
CA GLU A 106 -6.03 3.18 8.93
C GLU A 106 -5.81 4.52 8.21
N VAL A 107 -6.57 4.75 7.13
CA VAL A 107 -6.51 5.96 6.29
C VAL A 107 -7.92 6.48 6.01
N SER A 108 -8.02 7.72 5.52
CA SER A 108 -9.31 8.27 5.10
C SER A 108 -9.81 7.66 3.78
N GLU A 109 -11.13 7.67 3.58
CA GLU A 109 -11.77 7.35 2.30
C GLU A 109 -11.17 8.16 1.14
N LYS A 110 -10.94 9.46 1.35
CA LYS A 110 -10.33 10.35 0.36
C LYS A 110 -8.94 9.87 -0.08
N PHE A 111 -8.12 9.37 0.84
CA PHE A 111 -6.81 8.80 0.53
C PHE A 111 -6.97 7.53 -0.32
N TYR A 112 -7.87 6.63 0.09
CA TYR A 112 -8.20 5.40 -0.63
C TYR A 112 -8.61 5.68 -2.08
N ASP A 113 -9.57 6.58 -2.30
CA ASP A 113 -10.05 6.93 -3.64
C ASP A 113 -8.96 7.59 -4.49
N SER A 114 -8.18 8.49 -3.89
CA SER A 114 -7.06 9.14 -4.59
C SER A 114 -6.01 8.12 -5.04
N PHE A 115 -5.69 7.14 -4.19
CA PHE A 115 -4.73 6.10 -4.52
C PHE A 115 -5.24 5.19 -5.64
N LYS A 116 -6.52 4.84 -5.63
CA LYS A 116 -7.15 4.07 -6.73
C LYS A 116 -7.09 4.81 -8.05
N LEU A 117 -7.38 6.12 -8.06
CA LEU A 117 -7.25 6.94 -9.26
C LEU A 117 -5.80 6.97 -9.77
N HIS A 118 -4.84 7.03 -8.87
CA HIS A 118 -3.41 6.95 -9.19
C HIS A 118 -3.03 5.62 -9.82
N VAL A 119 -3.40 4.49 -9.19
CA VAL A 119 -3.22 3.13 -9.73
C VAL A 119 -3.81 3.00 -11.13
N GLY A 120 -5.00 3.57 -11.35
CA GLY A 120 -5.65 3.53 -12.66
C GLY A 120 -4.80 4.13 -13.80
N LYS A 121 -3.89 5.08 -13.54
CA LYS A 121 -2.96 5.62 -14.57
C LYS A 121 -2.00 4.55 -15.07
N PHE A 122 -1.48 3.73 -14.15
CA PHE A 122 -0.56 2.64 -14.47
C PHE A 122 -1.28 1.53 -15.23
N ASP A 123 -2.48 1.16 -14.79
CA ASP A 123 -3.29 0.13 -15.45
C ASP A 123 -3.71 0.52 -16.87
N ARG A 124 -3.88 1.82 -17.14
CA ARG A 124 -4.15 2.35 -18.49
C ARG A 124 -2.90 2.45 -19.38
N GLY A 125 -1.71 2.17 -18.86
CA GLY A 125 -0.45 2.24 -19.60
C GLY A 125 0.03 3.67 -19.89
N GLU A 126 -0.42 4.65 -19.11
CA GLU A 126 0.01 6.06 -19.23
C GLU A 126 1.44 6.28 -18.72
N VAL A 127 1.96 5.32 -17.97
CA VAL A 127 3.29 5.34 -17.36
C VAL A 127 4.15 4.25 -18.00
N ALA A 128 5.40 4.58 -18.31
CA ALA A 128 6.45 3.65 -18.67
C ALA A 128 7.30 3.25 -17.46
N TYR A 129 7.88 2.06 -17.50
CA TYR A 129 8.81 1.59 -16.47
C TYR A 129 10.24 1.94 -16.82
N ARG A 130 11.00 2.44 -15.84
CA ARG A 130 12.46 2.55 -15.95
C ARG A 130 13.08 2.46 -14.56
N PRO A 131 14.03 1.54 -14.32
CA PRO A 131 14.78 1.53 -13.08
C PRO A 131 15.53 2.86 -12.87
N CYS A 132 15.68 3.30 -11.62
CA CYS A 132 16.33 4.57 -11.28
C CYS A 132 15.68 5.77 -12.01
N SER A 133 14.34 5.86 -12.00
CA SER A 133 13.62 6.82 -12.84
C SER A 133 13.89 8.28 -12.51
N GLY A 134 14.52 8.59 -11.37
CA GLY A 134 14.94 9.95 -11.00
C GLY A 134 15.91 10.63 -11.98
N ILE A 135 16.53 9.87 -12.90
CA ILE A 135 17.38 10.39 -13.99
C ILE A 135 16.56 10.68 -15.27
N SER A 136 15.26 10.36 -15.28
CA SER A 136 14.40 10.57 -16.44
C SER A 136 14.05 12.05 -16.62
N VAL A 137 14.08 12.50 -17.88
CA VAL A 137 13.66 13.86 -18.26
C VAL A 137 12.15 14.07 -18.10
N ASN A 138 11.37 12.99 -18.14
CA ASN A 138 9.91 13.02 -18.04
C ASN A 138 9.47 12.41 -16.71
N LYS A 139 9.31 13.28 -15.70
CA LYS A 139 8.99 12.88 -14.31
C LYS A 139 7.52 12.50 -14.09
N ASP A 140 6.66 12.73 -15.08
CA ASP A 140 5.21 12.49 -14.96
C ASP A 140 4.74 11.21 -15.66
N SER A 141 5.59 10.58 -16.48
CA SER A 141 5.22 9.38 -17.26
C SER A 141 6.27 8.27 -17.23
N VAL A 142 7.33 8.41 -16.44
CA VAL A 142 8.35 7.37 -16.28
C VAL A 142 8.64 7.18 -14.80
N PHE A 143 8.35 5.98 -14.29
CA PHE A 143 8.54 5.62 -12.89
C PHE A 143 9.23 4.26 -12.76
N ASP A 144 10.11 4.13 -11.75
CA ASP A 144 10.42 2.85 -11.13
C ASP A 144 9.36 2.50 -10.08
N CYS A 145 9.54 1.37 -9.39
CA CYS A 145 8.60 0.88 -8.39
C CYS A 145 8.45 1.82 -7.18
N ALA A 146 9.55 2.43 -6.73
CA ALA A 146 9.55 3.40 -5.64
C ALA A 146 8.82 4.69 -6.02
N HIS A 147 9.22 5.31 -7.13
CA HIS A 147 8.62 6.55 -7.60
C HIS A 147 7.16 6.38 -8.01
N ALA A 148 6.75 5.19 -8.44
CA ALA A 148 5.34 4.91 -8.68
C ALA A 148 4.51 5.15 -7.42
N VAL A 149 4.98 4.68 -6.26
CA VAL A 149 4.33 4.91 -4.97
C VAL A 149 4.52 6.34 -4.47
N GLU A 150 5.73 6.90 -4.55
CA GLU A 150 6.01 8.27 -4.06
C GLU A 150 5.22 9.34 -4.80
N ASN A 151 5.05 9.20 -6.12
CA ASN A 151 4.36 10.17 -6.95
C ASN A 151 2.89 10.37 -6.55
N PHE A 152 2.33 9.43 -5.79
CA PHE A 152 0.99 9.54 -5.26
C PHE A 152 0.82 10.71 -4.28
N TYR A 153 1.77 10.91 -3.36
CA TYR A 153 1.67 11.91 -2.30
C TYR A 153 2.72 13.03 -2.42
N ARG A 154 3.74 12.84 -3.26
CA ARG A 154 4.80 13.82 -3.50
C ARG A 154 5.07 13.95 -5.00
N LYS A 155 4.98 15.17 -5.54
CA LYS A 155 5.19 15.40 -6.99
C LYS A 155 6.66 15.48 -7.39
N ASP A 156 7.54 15.88 -6.50
CA ASP A 156 8.98 15.89 -6.73
C ASP A 156 9.58 14.48 -6.58
N GLN A 157 10.07 13.93 -7.69
CA GLN A 157 10.88 12.72 -7.66
C GLN A 157 12.22 13.03 -6.97
N SER A 158 12.38 12.52 -5.75
CA SER A 158 13.65 12.57 -5.04
C SER A 158 14.66 11.63 -5.71
N PHE A 159 15.91 12.04 -5.86
CA PHE A 159 16.92 11.10 -6.34
C PHE A 159 17.21 10.08 -5.23
N ILE A 160 16.83 8.82 -5.45
CA ILE A 160 16.98 7.73 -4.47
C ILE A 160 18.36 7.04 -4.59
N GLY A 161 19.19 7.46 -5.56
CA GLY A 161 20.46 6.82 -5.83
C GLY A 161 20.30 5.45 -6.51
N PRO A 162 21.41 4.85 -6.98
CA PRO A 162 21.38 3.51 -7.59
C PRO A 162 21.25 2.37 -6.56
N MET A 163 21.28 2.68 -5.26
CA MET A 163 21.33 1.69 -4.17
C MET A 163 20.20 1.85 -3.14
N GLY A 164 19.43 2.94 -3.17
CA GLY A 164 18.31 3.13 -2.26
C GLY A 164 17.06 2.49 -2.83
N PHE A 165 16.87 1.19 -2.61
CA PHE A 165 15.68 0.45 -3.00
C PHE A 165 15.31 -0.56 -1.90
N GLY A 166 14.15 -1.22 -2.03
CA GLY A 166 13.74 -2.22 -1.05
C GLY A 166 13.37 -1.59 0.29
N ASP A 167 13.89 -2.12 1.39
CA ASP A 167 13.47 -1.77 2.76
C ASP A 167 13.69 -0.30 3.12
N GLU A 168 14.77 0.32 2.64
CA GLU A 168 15.08 1.71 2.94
C GLU A 168 14.00 2.66 2.40
N VAL A 169 13.57 2.44 1.16
CA VAL A 169 12.61 3.31 0.49
C VAL A 169 11.20 3.11 1.00
N SER A 170 10.78 1.86 1.19
CA SER A 170 9.48 1.57 1.78
C SER A 170 9.38 2.10 3.22
N ALA A 171 10.45 2.05 4.02
CA ALA A 171 10.51 2.70 5.33
C ALA A 171 10.39 4.23 5.24
N ARG A 172 11.07 4.85 4.27
CA ARG A 172 10.95 6.30 4.02
C ARG A 172 9.51 6.67 3.64
N ILE A 173 8.92 5.97 2.67
CA ILE A 173 7.53 6.20 2.22
C ILE A 173 6.56 6.10 3.39
N ALA A 174 6.67 5.01 4.18
CA ALA A 174 5.80 4.79 5.33
C ALA A 174 5.96 5.91 6.38
N THR A 175 7.20 6.35 6.63
CA THR A 175 7.51 7.46 7.54
C THR A 175 6.95 8.80 7.03
N GLU A 176 7.15 9.15 5.76
CA GLU A 176 6.65 10.41 5.18
C GLU A 176 5.12 10.48 5.20
N LEU A 177 4.44 9.38 4.90
CA LEU A 177 2.98 9.31 4.94
C LEU A 177 2.40 9.35 6.36
N SER A 178 3.16 8.88 7.36
CA SER A 178 2.69 8.77 8.75
C SER A 178 2.33 10.10 9.43
N GLY A 179 2.77 11.23 8.89
CA GLY A 179 2.46 12.55 9.43
C GLY A 179 1.09 13.08 9.02
N GLU A 180 0.75 12.98 7.73
CA GLU A 180 -0.45 13.61 7.16
C GLU A 180 -1.59 12.63 6.91
N TYR A 181 -1.28 11.35 6.64
CA TYR A 181 -2.24 10.44 6.03
C TYR A 181 -2.57 9.18 6.84
N LEU A 182 -1.69 8.77 7.76
CA LEU A 182 -1.88 7.55 8.55
C LEU A 182 -2.34 7.93 9.97
N ASP A 183 -3.61 7.68 10.28
CA ASP A 183 -4.19 8.05 11.57
C ASP A 183 -3.61 7.16 12.69
N GLY A 184 -3.02 7.77 13.72
CA GLY A 184 -2.76 7.07 14.99
C GLY A 184 -1.69 5.97 15.02
N LYS A 185 -0.88 5.77 13.98
CA LYS A 185 0.39 4.98 13.97
C LYS A 185 0.28 3.48 14.30
N LYS A 186 -0.90 2.97 14.65
CA LYS A 186 -1.10 1.58 15.04
C LYS A 186 -1.32 0.72 13.78
N PRO A 187 -0.48 -0.30 13.54
CA PRO A 187 -0.75 -1.28 12.50
C PRO A 187 -1.95 -2.16 12.88
N HIS A 188 -2.71 -2.58 11.86
CA HIS A 188 -3.90 -3.43 11.92
C HIS A 188 -3.63 -4.79 11.27
N PRO A 189 -2.83 -5.66 11.91
CA PRO A 189 -2.42 -6.94 11.33
C PRO A 189 -3.59 -7.88 11.02
N GLU A 190 -4.73 -7.73 11.71
CA GLU A 190 -5.95 -8.48 11.47
C GLU A 190 -6.51 -8.30 10.04
N VAL A 191 -6.18 -7.17 9.39
CA VAL A 191 -6.61 -6.89 8.01
C VAL A 191 -5.93 -7.84 7.01
N LEU A 192 -4.69 -8.27 7.28
CA LEU A 192 -3.96 -9.19 6.42
C LEU A 192 -4.60 -10.59 6.40
N GLU A 193 -5.12 -11.04 7.54
CA GLU A 193 -5.84 -12.31 7.67
C GLU A 193 -7.12 -12.27 6.83
N LYS A 194 -7.84 -11.15 6.83
CA LYS A 194 -9.06 -10.98 6.01
C LYS A 194 -8.79 -10.99 4.51
N LEU A 195 -7.57 -10.67 4.09
CA LEU A 195 -7.10 -10.78 2.71
C LEU A 195 -6.50 -12.17 2.38
N GLY A 196 -6.39 -13.08 3.35
CA GLY A 196 -5.73 -14.38 3.17
C GLY A 196 -4.23 -14.27 2.88
N LEU A 197 -3.58 -13.22 3.40
CA LEU A 197 -2.15 -12.95 3.22
C LEU A 197 -1.29 -13.51 4.36
N ASP A 198 -1.91 -14.00 5.42
CA ASP A 198 -1.28 -14.67 6.56
C ASP A 198 -0.40 -15.88 6.16
N LYS A 199 -0.68 -16.48 5.01
CA LYS A 199 0.14 -17.54 4.40
C LYS A 199 1.54 -17.08 3.93
N TYR A 200 1.80 -15.78 3.77
CA TYR A 200 3.09 -15.27 3.30
C TYR A 200 4.01 -14.86 4.47
N PRO A 201 5.32 -15.13 4.39
CA PRO A 201 6.26 -14.80 5.45
C PRO A 201 6.66 -13.31 5.40
N PHE A 202 5.97 -12.48 6.18
CA PHE A 202 6.31 -11.06 6.33
C PHE A 202 7.30 -10.80 7.47
N THR A 203 8.29 -9.95 7.22
CA THR A 203 9.03 -9.22 8.25
C THR A 203 8.27 -7.94 8.58
N LYS A 204 7.47 -7.97 9.64
CA LYS A 204 6.74 -6.79 10.11
C LYS A 204 7.74 -5.73 10.59
N LYS A 205 7.54 -4.49 10.15
CA LYS A 205 8.38 -3.34 10.50
C LYS A 205 7.55 -2.34 11.29
N ASP A 206 8.16 -1.78 12.31
CA ASP A 206 7.57 -0.67 13.05
C ASP A 206 7.86 0.65 12.34
N LEU A 207 6.91 1.59 12.42
CA LEU A 207 7.15 2.98 12.02
C LEU A 207 8.12 3.61 13.02
N ILE A 208 9.36 3.81 12.59
CA ILE A 208 10.30 4.66 13.33
C ILE A 208 9.94 6.10 12.98
N LEU A 209 9.02 6.65 13.76
CA LEU A 209 8.68 8.04 13.65
C LEU A 209 9.88 8.85 14.12
N PRO A 210 10.25 9.94 13.42
CA PRO A 210 11.21 10.86 13.97
C PRO A 210 10.66 11.26 15.34
N THR A 211 11.36 10.87 16.41
CA THR A 211 11.22 11.52 17.72
C THR A 211 11.29 13.00 17.43
N ALA A 212 10.42 13.82 18.03
CA ALA A 212 10.42 15.26 17.83
C ALA A 212 11.80 15.85 18.22
N VAL A 213 12.77 15.74 17.32
CA VAL A 213 14.06 16.41 17.39
C VAL A 213 13.70 17.82 16.97
N GLY A 214 13.86 18.77 17.90
CA GLY A 214 13.38 20.14 17.80
C GLY A 214 14.06 20.98 16.74
N GLU A 215 13.95 20.60 15.47
CA GLU A 215 14.44 21.39 14.34
C GLU A 215 13.35 21.56 13.29
N ASP A 216 13.20 22.81 12.86
CA ASP A 216 12.37 23.30 11.77
C ASP A 216 12.63 22.52 10.47
N ILE A 217 11.93 21.40 10.28
CA ILE A 217 11.74 20.85 8.94
C ILE A 217 10.82 21.85 8.22
N LYS A 218 11.43 22.79 7.51
CA LYS A 218 10.75 23.70 6.59
C LYS A 218 9.89 22.86 5.66
N LYS A 219 8.57 22.87 5.90
CA LYS A 219 7.60 22.27 4.97
C LYS A 219 7.88 22.82 3.56
N PRO A 220 7.97 21.98 2.52
CA PRO A 220 7.97 22.49 1.15
C PRO A 220 6.70 23.32 0.96
N ARG A 221 6.86 24.56 0.50
CA ARG A 221 5.73 25.44 0.19
C ARG A 221 4.97 24.87 -1.03
N PRO A 222 3.63 25.00 -1.05
CA PRO A 222 2.78 24.50 -2.12
C PRO A 222 3.11 25.15 -3.48
#